data_AF-A0A3A5J8L8-F1
#
_entry.id   AF-A0A3A5J8L8-F1
#
_cell.length_a   1.000
_cell.length_b   1.000
_cell.length_c   1.000
_cell.angle_alpha   90.00
_cell.angle_beta   90.00
_cell.angle_gamma   90.00
#
_symmetry.space_group_name_H-M   'P 1'
#
loop_
_entity.id
_entity.type
_entity.pdbx_description
1 polymer ?
#
loop_
_entity_poly.entity_id
_entity_poly.type
_entity_poly.pdbx_seq_one_letter_code
_entity_poly.pdbx_strand_id
1 'polypeptide(L)'
;MLQLYEFEACPFCRMVRETLTELDLDAVILPCPRGGTRFRPQAEAVGGRQQFPLLVDDNVNRVIYESREIIAHLRQTYGQGQAREKSPPGRVGEIGSALASVVRGMAGMHADTGVDRACPRELPELYSFESSPYCRRVREVLCELEVPYVLRNTGKIGLADMGPPWVREKLFPNAPVEGRNRQHLMDEAGRVQVPYLVDANTQTALHESADIEAYLRRTYG
;
A
#
# COMPACT_ATOMS: atom_id res chain seq x y z
N MET A 1 -12.96 4.38 9.47
CA MET A 1 -11.89 4.47 8.46
C MET A 1 -10.64 3.84 9.05
N LEU A 2 -9.84 3.12 8.27
CA LEU A 2 -8.55 2.58 8.72
C LEU A 2 -7.45 3.61 8.44
N GLN A 3 -6.65 3.93 9.45
CA GLN A 3 -5.46 4.77 9.32
C GLN A 3 -4.26 4.00 9.84
N LEU A 4 -3.18 3.93 9.07
CA LEU A 4 -1.98 3.18 9.41
C LEU A 4 -0.77 4.12 9.44
N TYR A 5 -0.24 4.32 10.65
CA TYR A 5 1.07 4.95 10.83
C TYR A 5 2.15 3.90 10.66
N GLU A 6 3.03 4.10 9.69
CA GLU A 6 3.97 3.08 9.24
C GLU A 6 5.17 3.69 8.51
N PHE A 7 6.21 2.91 8.25
CA PHE A 7 7.21 3.29 7.24
C PHE A 7 7.63 2.08 6.38
N GLU A 8 7.95 2.32 5.11
CA GLU A 8 8.06 1.28 4.09
C GLU A 8 9.11 0.21 4.44
N ALA A 9 10.25 0.63 5.00
CA ALA A 9 11.34 -0.26 5.39
C ALA A 9 11.05 -1.13 6.64
N CYS A 10 9.92 -0.95 7.32
CA CYS A 10 9.58 -1.71 8.53
C CYS A 10 8.99 -3.09 8.19
N PRO A 11 9.61 -4.21 8.62
CA PRO A 11 9.08 -5.55 8.34
C PRO A 11 7.72 -5.80 9.02
N PHE A 12 7.49 -5.20 10.20
CA PHE A 12 6.20 -5.32 10.90
C PHE A 12 5.08 -4.54 10.20
N CYS A 13 5.39 -3.37 9.62
CA CYS A 13 4.43 -2.61 8.83
C CYS A 13 4.07 -3.35 7.54
N ARG A 14 5.08 -3.96 6.89
CA ARG A 14 4.86 -4.82 5.73
C ARG A 14 3.84 -5.92 6.01
N MET A 15 3.96 -6.66 7.12
CA MET A 15 2.98 -7.71 7.45
C MET A 15 1.54 -7.18 7.56
N VAL A 16 1.36 -5.96 8.09
CA VAL A 16 0.05 -5.31 8.16
C VAL A 16 -0.44 -4.92 6.77
N ARG A 17 0.41 -4.34 5.91
CA ARG A 17 0.05 -4.03 4.51
C ARG A 17 -0.26 -5.26 3.68
N GLU A 18 0.44 -6.38 3.88
CA GLU A 18 0.12 -7.67 3.29
C GLU A 18 -1.30 -8.09 3.70
N THR A 19 -1.66 -7.95 4.98
CA THR A 19 -3.01 -8.25 5.47
C THR A 19 -4.07 -7.32 4.90
N LEU A 20 -3.79 -6.01 4.77
CA LEU A 20 -4.70 -5.07 4.10
C LEU A 20 -4.91 -5.47 2.63
N THR A 21 -3.85 -5.91 1.94
CA THR A 21 -3.93 -6.44 0.56
C THR A 21 -4.76 -7.72 0.51
N GLU A 22 -4.53 -8.68 1.42
CA GLU A 22 -5.25 -9.95 1.49
C GLU A 22 -6.76 -9.77 1.67
N LEU A 23 -7.14 -8.81 2.52
CA LEU A 23 -8.52 -8.51 2.87
C LEU A 23 -9.17 -7.46 1.94
N ASP A 24 -8.47 -7.02 0.90
CA ASP A 24 -8.90 -5.96 -0.04
C ASP A 24 -9.41 -4.70 0.68
N LEU A 25 -8.67 -4.28 1.72
CA LEU A 25 -9.03 -3.15 2.58
C LEU A 25 -8.29 -1.89 2.18
N ASP A 26 -9.03 -0.81 1.96
CA ASP A 26 -8.44 0.52 1.80
C ASP A 26 -8.06 1.11 3.16
N ALA A 27 -6.98 1.89 3.19
CA ALA A 27 -6.52 2.58 4.39
C ALA A 27 -5.85 3.91 4.03
N VAL A 28 -5.94 4.88 4.94
CA VAL A 28 -5.08 6.05 4.90
C VAL A 28 -3.72 5.68 5.46
N ILE A 29 -2.66 5.91 4.69
CA ILE A 29 -1.29 5.65 5.11
C ILE A 29 -0.66 6.98 5.57
N LEU A 30 -0.07 6.95 6.76
CA LEU A 30 0.57 8.09 7.41
C LEU A 30 2.07 7.78 7.60
N PRO A 31 2.95 8.18 6.66
CA PRO A 31 4.32 7.71 6.66
C PRO A 31 5.17 8.28 7.81
N CYS A 32 5.88 7.42 8.50
CA CYS A 32 6.67 7.72 9.69
C CYS A 32 8.13 7.25 9.52
N PRO A 33 8.83 7.64 8.44
CA PRO A 33 10.22 7.23 8.23
C PRO A 33 11.12 7.73 9.37
N ARG A 34 12.29 7.13 9.58
CA ARG A 34 13.25 7.59 10.60
C ARG A 34 13.64 9.05 10.33
N GLY A 35 13.64 9.87 11.37
CA GLY A 35 13.87 11.32 11.25
C GLY A 35 12.67 12.11 10.71
N GLY A 36 11.53 11.44 10.42
CA GLY A 36 10.29 12.11 10.04
C GLY A 36 9.75 12.99 11.17
N THR A 37 9.19 14.13 10.81
CA THR A 37 8.74 15.16 11.75
C THR A 37 7.24 15.41 11.69
N ARG A 38 6.55 14.86 10.68
CA ARG A 38 5.13 15.11 10.45
C ARG A 38 4.27 14.14 11.24
N PHE A 39 4.38 12.85 10.96
CA PHE A 39 3.43 11.86 11.49
C PHE A 39 3.92 11.12 12.73
N ARG A 40 5.23 11.14 13.02
CA ARG A 40 5.75 10.56 14.26
C ARG A 40 5.21 11.23 15.54
N PRO A 41 5.23 12.57 15.66
CA PRO A 41 4.62 13.23 16.83
C PRO A 41 3.11 13.00 16.90
N GLN A 42 2.42 12.95 15.76
CA GLN A 42 0.99 12.64 15.70
C GLN A 42 0.70 11.20 16.19
N ALA A 43 1.49 10.22 15.76
CA ALA A 43 1.36 8.84 16.23
C ALA A 43 1.55 8.74 17.76
N GLU A 44 2.50 9.49 18.31
CA GLU A 44 2.71 9.59 19.75
C GLU A 44 1.55 10.28 20.47
N ALA A 45 0.98 11.35 19.90
CA ALA A 45 -0.19 12.01 20.48
C ALA A 45 -1.43 11.09 20.50
N VAL A 46 -1.63 10.28 19.45
CA VAL A 46 -2.79 9.40 19.31
C VAL A 46 -2.63 8.10 20.11
N GLY A 47 -1.44 7.48 20.06
CA GLY A 47 -1.19 6.18 20.67
C GLY A 47 -0.30 6.21 21.91
N GLY A 48 0.26 7.34 22.30
CA GLY A 48 1.10 7.50 23.49
C GLY A 48 2.59 7.15 23.32
N ARG A 49 3.04 6.65 22.15
CA ARG A 49 4.46 6.37 21.87
C ARG A 49 4.76 6.26 20.37
N GLN A 50 6.00 6.53 19.98
CA GLN A 50 6.46 6.37 18.58
C GLN A 50 6.81 4.91 18.25
N GLN A 51 5.80 4.03 18.27
CA GLN A 51 5.94 2.62 17.88
C GLN A 51 5.15 2.35 16.59
N PHE A 52 5.76 1.60 15.67
CA PHE A 52 5.18 1.30 14.36
C PHE A 52 5.20 -0.21 14.05
N PRO A 53 4.15 -0.76 13.41
CA PRO A 53 2.93 -0.08 12.97
C PRO A 53 2.02 0.34 14.12
N LEU A 54 1.24 1.39 13.89
CA LEU A 54 0.11 1.82 14.72
C LEU A 54 -1.12 1.93 13.82
N LEU A 55 -2.15 1.13 14.13
CA LEU A 55 -3.44 1.18 13.43
C LEU A 55 -4.43 1.99 14.27
N VAL A 56 -5.08 2.96 13.64
CA VAL A 56 -6.31 3.60 14.14
C VAL A 56 -7.47 3.09 13.30
N ASP A 57 -8.45 2.50 13.95
CA ASP A 57 -9.67 2.02 13.32
C ASP A 57 -10.88 2.76 13.89
N ASP A 58 -11.31 3.80 13.17
CA ASP A 58 -12.44 4.64 13.57
C ASP A 58 -13.78 3.91 13.43
N ASN A 59 -13.85 2.81 12.66
CA ASN A 59 -15.12 2.07 12.51
C ASN A 59 -15.53 1.40 13.83
N VAL A 60 -14.54 1.05 14.66
CA VAL A 60 -14.75 0.41 15.97
C VAL A 60 -14.11 1.19 17.13
N ASN A 61 -13.64 2.41 16.87
CA ASN A 61 -12.98 3.29 17.83
C ASN A 61 -11.80 2.61 18.58
N ARG A 62 -10.87 2.00 17.84
CA ARG A 62 -9.69 1.34 18.43
C ARG A 62 -8.38 1.94 17.92
N VAL A 63 -7.41 2.03 18.83
CA VAL A 63 -6.00 2.34 18.54
C VAL A 63 -5.18 1.12 18.95
N ILE A 64 -4.45 0.53 18.02
CA ILE A 64 -3.84 -0.80 18.17
C ILE A 64 -2.37 -0.74 17.75
N TYR A 65 -1.49 -1.19 18.65
CA TYR A 65 -0.08 -1.47 18.38
C TYR A 65 0.12 -2.95 18.09
N GLU A 66 1.39 -3.34 17.91
CA GLU A 66 1.82 -4.73 17.71
C GLU A 66 1.23 -5.34 16.45
N SER A 67 2.07 -5.54 15.44
CA SER A 67 1.63 -6.09 14.14
C SER A 67 0.75 -7.34 14.25
N ARG A 68 1.01 -8.25 15.20
CA ARG A 68 0.19 -9.45 15.42
C ARG A 68 -1.22 -9.13 15.88
N GLU A 69 -1.38 -8.18 16.80
CA GLU A 69 -2.69 -7.76 17.30
C GLU A 69 -3.48 -7.00 16.23
N ILE A 70 -2.80 -6.13 15.48
CA ILE A 70 -3.37 -5.44 14.33
C ILE A 70 -3.90 -6.45 13.30
N ILE A 71 -3.10 -7.45 12.92
CA ILE A 71 -3.49 -8.48 11.95
C ILE A 71 -4.68 -9.29 12.48
N ALA A 72 -4.66 -9.69 13.75
CA ALA A 72 -5.76 -10.40 14.38
C ALA A 72 -7.05 -9.56 14.34
N HIS A 73 -6.96 -8.28 14.70
CA HIS A 73 -8.08 -7.33 14.65
C HIS A 73 -8.65 -7.19 13.24
N LEU A 74 -7.80 -6.98 12.24
CA LEU A 74 -8.23 -6.83 10.85
C LEU A 74 -8.95 -8.08 10.34
N ARG A 75 -8.39 -9.27 10.60
CA ARG A 75 -9.00 -10.55 10.19
C ARG A 75 -10.30 -10.85 10.93
N GLN A 76 -10.37 -10.56 12.23
CA GLN A 76 -11.57 -10.78 13.03
C GLN A 76 -12.70 -9.84 12.61
N THR A 77 -12.38 -8.57 12.38
CA THR A 77 -13.38 -7.50 12.12
C THR A 77 -13.83 -7.48 10.66
N TYR A 78 -12.90 -7.70 9.72
CA TYR A 78 -13.14 -7.53 8.29
C TYR A 78 -12.93 -8.80 7.45
N GLY A 79 -12.46 -9.89 8.04
CA GLY A 79 -12.24 -11.15 7.31
C GLY A 79 -13.49 -12.01 7.12
N GLN A 80 -14.57 -11.75 7.87
CA GLN A 80 -15.82 -12.51 7.75
C GLN A 80 -16.65 -11.97 6.57
N GLY A 81 -16.82 -12.78 5.53
CA GLY A 81 -17.45 -12.40 4.25
C GLY A 81 -16.54 -12.66 3.04
N GLN A 82 -15.22 -12.73 3.27
CA GLN A 82 -14.22 -13.20 2.30
C GLN A 82 -13.97 -14.71 2.46
N ALA A 83 -15.03 -15.52 2.44
CA ALA A 83 -14.91 -16.98 2.44
C ALA A 83 -14.27 -17.46 1.13
N ARG A 84 -12.97 -17.26 1.00
CA ARG A 84 -12.15 -17.78 -0.08
C ARG A 84 -11.93 -19.27 0.17
N GLU A 85 -12.35 -20.10 -0.78
CA GLU A 85 -11.88 -21.47 -0.88
C GLU A 85 -10.36 -21.45 -0.84
N LYS A 86 -9.80 -22.03 0.21
CA LYS A 86 -8.36 -22.20 0.37
C LYS A 86 -7.88 -23.07 -0.78
N SER A 87 -7.27 -22.47 -1.81
CA SER A 87 -6.41 -23.23 -2.71
C SER A 87 -5.32 -23.90 -1.85
N PRO A 88 -5.05 -25.20 -2.01
CA PRO A 88 -4.04 -25.87 -1.21
C PRO A 88 -2.66 -25.24 -1.48
N PRO A 89 -1.77 -25.21 -0.49
CA PRO A 89 -0.47 -24.56 -0.63
C PRO A 89 0.37 -25.34 -1.66
N GLY A 90 0.42 -24.80 -2.87
CA GLY A 90 1.39 -25.19 -3.89
C GLY A 90 2.78 -24.83 -3.39
N ARG A 91 3.56 -25.85 -3.05
CA ARG A 91 4.91 -25.86 -2.47
C ARG A 91 6.03 -25.17 -3.28
N VAL A 92 5.73 -24.19 -4.14
CA VAL A 92 6.69 -23.62 -5.11
C VAL A 92 6.83 -22.08 -5.01
N GLY A 93 6.01 -21.38 -4.20
CA GLY A 93 6.02 -19.90 -4.17
C GLY A 93 6.92 -19.23 -3.12
N GLU A 94 7.29 -19.93 -2.05
CA GLU A 94 7.80 -19.25 -0.84
C GLU A 94 9.30 -18.91 -0.87
N ILE A 95 10.10 -19.55 -1.74
CA ILE A 95 11.57 -19.40 -1.72
C ILE A 95 12.04 -18.34 -2.74
N GLY A 96 11.25 -18.02 -3.77
CA GLY A 96 11.66 -17.12 -4.85
C GLY A 96 11.53 -15.62 -4.54
N SER A 97 10.55 -15.22 -3.72
CA SER A 97 10.24 -13.80 -3.50
C SER A 97 11.11 -13.15 -2.41
N ALA A 98 11.54 -13.91 -1.40
CA ALA A 98 12.38 -13.40 -0.32
C ALA A 98 13.80 -13.01 -0.81
N LEU A 99 14.36 -13.77 -1.77
CA LEU A 99 15.71 -13.55 -2.29
C LEU A 99 15.81 -12.37 -3.27
N ALA A 100 14.74 -12.03 -3.99
CA ALA A 100 14.76 -10.94 -4.96
C ALA A 100 14.76 -9.52 -4.33
N SER A 101 14.50 -9.42 -3.02
CA SER A 101 14.39 -8.14 -2.30
C SER A 101 15.71 -7.60 -1.72
N VAL A 102 16.83 -8.32 -1.83
CA VAL A 102 18.05 -8.03 -1.06
C VAL A 102 18.97 -6.97 -1.69
N VAL A 103 18.64 -6.41 -2.86
CA VAL A 103 19.53 -5.43 -3.55
C VAL A 103 19.11 -3.96 -3.37
N ARG A 104 18.04 -3.63 -2.60
CA ARG A 104 17.51 -2.25 -2.51
C ARG A 104 17.71 -1.53 -1.17
N GLY A 105 18.95 -1.49 -0.67
CA GLY A 105 19.48 -0.48 0.26
C GLY A 105 18.58 -0.05 1.44
N MET A 106 18.68 1.23 1.84
CA MET A 106 17.93 1.87 2.94
C MET A 106 16.78 2.77 2.42
N ALA A 107 16.30 2.55 1.19
CA ALA A 107 15.23 3.35 0.58
C ALA A 107 13.93 3.23 1.39
N GLY A 108 13.19 4.34 1.54
CA GLY A 108 11.99 4.40 2.39
C GLY A 108 12.26 4.31 3.89
N MET A 109 13.52 4.23 4.34
CA MET A 109 13.85 4.13 5.77
C MET A 109 13.91 5.48 6.46
N HIS A 110 14.39 6.52 5.77
CA HIS A 110 14.62 7.85 6.33
C HIS A 110 13.78 8.90 5.61
N ALA A 111 13.41 9.92 6.37
CA ALA A 111 12.87 11.14 5.81
C ALA A 111 13.89 11.78 4.87
N ASP A 112 13.44 12.31 3.73
CA ASP A 112 14.28 13.16 2.90
C ASP A 112 14.41 14.55 3.55
N THR A 113 15.54 14.79 4.19
CA THR A 113 15.81 16.07 4.87
C THR A 113 16.42 17.12 3.93
N GLY A 114 16.68 16.78 2.66
CA GLY A 114 17.30 17.68 1.68
C GLY A 114 16.31 18.55 0.91
N VAL A 115 15.01 18.38 1.16
CA VAL A 115 13.93 18.93 0.35
C VAL A 115 12.82 19.53 1.24
N ASP A 116 12.06 20.50 0.71
CA ASP A 116 10.95 21.12 1.46
C ASP A 116 9.69 20.31 1.25
N ARG A 117 9.56 19.26 2.07
CA ARG A 117 8.51 18.26 1.94
C ARG A 117 7.13 18.91 2.08
N ALA A 118 6.43 19.12 0.97
CA ALA A 118 5.09 19.71 1.00
C ALA A 118 4.06 18.69 1.52
N CYS A 119 3.05 19.18 2.26
CA CYS A 119 1.90 18.37 2.63
C CYS A 119 0.78 18.62 1.60
N PRO A 120 0.20 17.58 1.00
CA PRO A 120 -0.94 17.76 0.11
C PRO A 120 -2.15 18.28 0.90
N ARG A 121 -3.04 19.03 0.23
CA ARG A 121 -4.30 19.52 0.82
C ARG A 121 -5.37 18.43 0.82
N GLU A 122 -5.38 17.62 -0.23
CA GLU A 122 -6.23 16.43 -0.38
C GLU A 122 -5.34 15.19 -0.48
N LEU A 123 -5.77 14.06 0.07
CA LEU A 123 -4.94 12.85 0.03
C LEU A 123 -4.87 12.29 -1.40
N PRO A 124 -3.68 12.15 -2.00
CA PRO A 124 -3.54 11.40 -3.24
C PRO A 124 -3.99 9.95 -3.03
N GLU A 125 -4.58 9.34 -4.05
CA GLU A 125 -4.94 7.92 -4.04
C GLU A 125 -3.89 7.11 -4.78
N LEU A 126 -3.36 6.07 -4.12
CA LEU A 126 -2.44 5.12 -4.73
C LEU A 126 -3.10 3.75 -4.84
N TYR A 127 -3.32 3.32 -6.08
CA TYR A 127 -3.69 1.94 -6.39
C TYR A 127 -2.43 1.08 -6.37
N SER A 128 -2.39 0.13 -5.44
CA SER A 128 -1.18 -0.63 -5.12
C SER A 128 -1.54 -1.98 -4.49
N PHE A 129 -0.56 -2.89 -4.47
CA PHE A 129 -0.55 -4.05 -3.59
C PHE A 129 0.86 -4.30 -3.08
N GLU A 130 0.98 -4.96 -1.92
CA GLU A 130 2.25 -5.03 -1.19
C GLU A 130 3.38 -5.71 -1.98
N SER A 131 3.09 -6.84 -2.65
CA SER A 131 4.10 -7.65 -3.33
C SER A 131 4.54 -7.12 -4.71
N SER A 132 4.01 -5.98 -5.18
CA SER A 132 4.45 -5.37 -6.43
C SER A 132 5.77 -4.62 -6.26
N PRO A 133 6.84 -4.99 -6.99
CA PRO A 133 8.11 -4.27 -6.92
C PRO A 133 8.01 -2.83 -7.47
N TYR A 134 7.06 -2.56 -8.37
CA TYR A 134 6.82 -1.22 -8.92
C TYR A 134 6.05 -0.33 -7.94
N CYS A 135 5.02 -0.87 -7.28
CA CYS A 135 4.28 -0.12 -6.27
C CYS A 135 5.15 0.18 -5.05
N ARG A 136 6.03 -0.74 -4.66
CA ARG A 136 7.00 -0.50 -3.61
C ARG A 136 7.85 0.76 -3.85
N ARG A 137 8.33 1.00 -5.08
CA ARG A 137 9.12 2.21 -5.38
C ARG A 137 8.34 3.51 -5.11
N VAL A 138 7.08 3.54 -5.53
CA VAL A 138 6.21 4.69 -5.28
C VAL A 138 5.98 4.90 -3.78
N ARG A 139 5.72 3.81 -3.02
CA ARG A 139 5.57 3.88 -1.56
C ARG A 139 6.84 4.32 -0.84
N GLU A 140 8.02 3.90 -1.33
CA GLU A 140 9.32 4.36 -0.82
C GLU A 140 9.41 5.90 -0.94
N VAL A 141 9.08 6.48 -2.10
CA VAL A 141 9.08 7.94 -2.32
C VAL A 141 8.04 8.66 -1.45
N LEU A 142 6.79 8.18 -1.41
CA LEU A 142 5.76 8.75 -0.52
C LEU A 142 6.20 8.73 0.94
N CYS A 143 6.88 7.66 1.35
CA CYS A 143 7.40 7.51 2.70
C CYS A 143 8.54 8.49 3.00
N GLU A 144 9.53 8.60 2.13
CA GLU A 144 10.66 9.54 2.25
C GLU A 144 10.18 11.00 2.35
N LEU A 145 9.18 11.37 1.52
CA LEU A 145 8.61 12.71 1.49
C LEU A 145 7.56 12.97 2.59
N GLU A 146 7.27 11.98 3.45
CA GLU A 146 6.17 12.03 4.43
C GLU A 146 4.82 12.44 3.80
N VAL A 147 4.54 12.06 2.55
CA VAL A 147 3.27 12.38 1.88
C VAL A 147 2.20 11.36 2.32
N PRO A 148 1.15 11.78 3.04
CA PRO A 148 0.05 10.88 3.37
C PRO A 148 -0.78 10.58 2.11
N TYR A 149 -1.37 9.39 2.05
CA TYR A 149 -2.15 8.97 0.88
C TYR A 149 -3.23 7.95 1.25
N VAL A 150 -4.24 7.82 0.40
CA VAL A 150 -5.20 6.71 0.46
C VAL A 150 -4.62 5.54 -0.32
N LEU A 151 -4.36 4.42 0.36
CA LEU A 151 -4.03 3.17 -0.28
C LEU A 151 -5.33 2.51 -0.77
N ARG A 152 -5.46 2.40 -2.09
CA ARG A 152 -6.49 1.62 -2.76
C ARG A 152 -5.93 0.23 -3.05
N ASN A 153 -6.30 -0.76 -2.24
CA ASN A 153 -5.75 -2.10 -2.43
C ASN A 153 -6.31 -2.75 -3.69
N THR A 154 -5.43 -3.30 -4.50
CA THR A 154 -5.79 -4.03 -5.72
C THR A 154 -5.17 -5.43 -5.65
N GLY A 155 -5.50 -6.18 -4.60
CA GLY A 155 -5.04 -7.55 -4.43
C GLY A 155 -5.37 -8.41 -5.65
N LYS A 156 -4.56 -9.42 -5.92
CA LYS A 156 -4.86 -10.42 -6.95
C LYS A 156 -5.91 -11.38 -6.37
N ILE A 157 -7.12 -11.35 -6.93
CA ILE A 157 -8.32 -12.00 -6.39
C ILE A 157 -8.41 -13.46 -6.89
N GLY A 158 -7.81 -13.78 -8.05
CA GLY A 158 -7.78 -15.16 -8.56
C GLY A 158 -6.46 -15.59 -9.22
N LEU A 159 -6.36 -16.89 -9.57
CA LEU A 159 -5.30 -17.44 -10.43
C LEU A 159 -5.17 -16.69 -11.76
N ALA A 160 -6.29 -16.17 -12.27
CA ALA A 160 -6.37 -15.36 -13.48
C ALA A 160 -5.66 -13.99 -13.38
N ASP A 161 -5.29 -13.56 -12.17
CA ASP A 161 -4.55 -12.32 -11.92
C ASP A 161 -3.03 -12.51 -11.91
N MET A 162 -2.57 -13.77 -11.98
CA MET A 162 -1.15 -14.12 -11.91
C MET A 162 -0.47 -14.04 -13.28
N GLY A 163 0.78 -13.57 -13.27
CA GLY A 163 1.61 -13.45 -14.47
C GLY A 163 1.49 -12.11 -15.22
N PRO A 164 2.34 -11.91 -16.25
CA PRO A 164 2.32 -10.72 -17.08
C PRO A 164 1.01 -10.57 -17.89
N PRO A 165 0.63 -9.33 -18.30
CA PRO A 165 -0.62 -9.07 -19.04
C PRO A 165 -0.82 -9.99 -20.26
N TRP A 166 0.21 -10.15 -21.10
CA TRP A 166 0.15 -11.00 -22.30
C TRP A 166 -0.06 -12.49 -22.01
N VAL A 167 0.36 -12.98 -20.83
CA VAL A 167 0.11 -14.37 -20.40
C VAL A 167 -1.33 -14.51 -19.92
N ARG A 168 -1.83 -13.52 -19.17
CA ARG A 168 -3.19 -13.51 -18.65
C ARG A 168 -4.22 -13.43 -19.76
N GLU A 169 -4.04 -12.52 -20.72
CA GLU A 169 -4.93 -12.37 -21.88
C GLU A 169 -5.02 -13.66 -22.70
N LYS A 170 -3.93 -14.42 -22.79
CA LYS A 170 -3.90 -15.69 -23.51
C LYS A 170 -4.55 -16.84 -22.74
N LEU A 171 -4.36 -16.92 -21.41
CA LEU A 171 -4.87 -18.03 -20.58
C LEU A 171 -6.31 -17.79 -20.08
N PHE A 172 -6.69 -16.54 -19.91
CA PHE A 172 -7.96 -16.12 -19.31
C PHE A 172 -8.56 -14.90 -20.04
N PRO A 173 -8.85 -14.98 -21.35
CA PRO A 173 -9.28 -13.83 -22.17
C PRO A 173 -10.59 -13.17 -21.70
N ASN A 174 -11.46 -13.92 -21.00
CA ASN A 174 -12.77 -13.46 -20.53
C ASN A 174 -12.88 -13.43 -18.99
N ALA A 175 -11.76 -13.42 -18.27
CA ALA A 175 -11.85 -13.35 -16.80
C ALA A 175 -12.46 -12.02 -16.36
N PRO A 176 -13.46 -12.04 -15.46
CA PRO A 176 -14.07 -10.81 -14.97
C PRO A 176 -13.05 -9.98 -14.17
N VAL A 177 -13.19 -8.66 -14.25
CA VAL A 177 -12.46 -7.74 -13.36
C VAL A 177 -13.16 -7.76 -12.00
N GLU A 178 -12.72 -8.66 -11.14
CA GLU A 178 -13.22 -8.73 -9.76
C GLU A 178 -12.49 -7.72 -8.87
N GLY A 179 -13.20 -7.19 -7.87
CA GLY A 179 -12.66 -6.27 -6.86
C GLY A 179 -13.02 -4.81 -7.11
N ARG A 180 -13.38 -4.08 -6.04
CA ARG A 180 -13.94 -2.72 -6.15
C ARG A 180 -12.97 -1.75 -6.84
N ASN A 181 -11.71 -1.77 -6.41
CA ASN A 181 -10.69 -0.84 -6.87
C ASN A 181 -10.17 -1.21 -8.25
N ARG A 182 -10.26 -2.50 -8.60
CA ARG A 182 -9.89 -2.99 -9.93
C ARG A 182 -10.94 -2.61 -10.96
N GLN A 183 -12.23 -2.71 -10.60
CA GLN A 183 -13.30 -2.20 -11.45
C GLN A 183 -13.17 -0.69 -11.63
N HIS A 184 -12.93 0.05 -10.54
CA HIS A 184 -12.72 1.49 -10.63
C HIS A 184 -11.50 1.87 -11.50
N LEU A 185 -10.38 1.14 -11.40
CA LEU A 185 -9.25 1.31 -12.32
C LEU A 185 -9.62 1.04 -13.77
N MET A 186 -10.41 0.00 -14.03
CA MET A 186 -10.87 -0.29 -15.38
C MET A 186 -11.75 0.83 -15.93
N ASP A 187 -12.68 1.33 -15.11
CA ASP A 187 -13.63 2.37 -15.50
C ASP A 187 -12.92 3.73 -15.76
N GLU A 188 -12.01 4.12 -14.88
CA GLU A 188 -11.32 5.42 -14.94
C GLU A 188 -10.10 5.41 -15.87
N ALA A 189 -9.26 4.38 -15.81
CA ALA A 189 -7.98 4.33 -16.53
C ALA A 189 -8.03 3.47 -17.80
N GLY A 190 -9.15 2.78 -18.05
CA GLY A 190 -9.32 1.87 -19.19
C GLY A 190 -8.50 0.58 -19.08
N ARG A 191 -7.75 0.38 -17.99
CA ARG A 191 -6.90 -0.80 -17.75
C ARG A 191 -6.58 -1.00 -16.28
N VAL A 192 -6.50 -2.26 -15.88
CA VAL A 192 -6.08 -2.66 -14.52
C VAL A 192 -4.56 -2.80 -14.47
N GLN A 193 -3.88 -1.66 -14.39
CA GLN A 193 -2.42 -1.58 -14.24
C GLN A 193 -2.06 -0.82 -12.97
N VAL A 194 -1.10 -1.35 -12.20
CA VAL A 194 -0.56 -0.72 -10.99
C VAL A 194 0.97 -0.62 -11.03
N PRO A 195 1.58 0.38 -10.38
CA PRO A 195 0.94 1.46 -9.62
C PRO A 195 0.14 2.42 -10.52
N TYR A 196 -0.92 3.00 -9.94
CA TYR A 196 -1.65 4.11 -10.52
C TYR A 196 -1.89 5.13 -9.42
N LEU A 197 -1.49 6.38 -9.65
CA LEU A 197 -1.65 7.50 -8.72
C LEU A 197 -2.73 8.43 -9.25
N VAL A 198 -3.67 8.84 -8.41
CA VAL A 198 -4.61 9.93 -8.66
C VAL A 198 -4.35 11.02 -7.63
N ASP A 199 -4.12 12.25 -8.08
CA ASP A 199 -3.83 13.39 -7.23
C ASP A 199 -4.72 14.59 -7.58
N ALA A 200 -5.73 14.82 -6.73
CA ALA A 200 -6.68 15.91 -6.90
C ALA A 200 -6.04 17.30 -6.76
N ASN A 201 -4.93 17.41 -6.00
CA ASN A 201 -4.26 18.69 -5.75
C ASN A 201 -3.73 19.33 -7.04
N THR A 202 -3.39 18.50 -8.04
CA THR A 202 -2.84 18.92 -9.33
C THR A 202 -3.66 18.42 -10.52
N GLN A 203 -4.80 17.78 -10.27
CA GLN A 203 -5.64 17.11 -11.28
C GLN A 203 -4.84 16.11 -12.15
N THR A 204 -3.92 15.37 -11.51
CA THR A 204 -3.00 14.45 -12.18
C THR A 204 -3.44 13.00 -11.95
N ALA A 205 -3.38 12.18 -13.00
CA ALA A 205 -3.52 10.74 -12.89
C ALA A 205 -2.46 10.03 -13.75
N LEU A 206 -1.67 9.15 -13.15
CA LEU A 206 -0.45 8.61 -13.77
C LEU A 206 -0.31 7.11 -13.52
N HIS A 207 0.11 6.41 -14.58
CA HIS A 207 0.71 5.08 -14.49
C HIS A 207 2.24 5.19 -14.45
N GLU A 208 2.91 4.04 -14.50
CA GLU A 208 4.37 3.88 -14.55
C GLU A 208 5.07 4.38 -13.29
N SER A 209 5.74 3.47 -12.57
CA SER A 209 6.33 3.83 -11.28
C SER A 209 7.34 4.97 -11.41
N ALA A 210 8.16 4.99 -12.47
CA ALA A 210 9.17 6.02 -12.69
C ALA A 210 8.56 7.42 -12.89
N ASP A 211 7.45 7.51 -13.62
CA ASP A 211 6.76 8.79 -13.87
C ASP A 211 6.09 9.30 -12.60
N ILE A 212 5.48 8.38 -11.83
CA ILE A 212 4.90 8.68 -10.52
C ILE A 212 5.99 9.16 -9.53
N GLU A 213 7.13 8.47 -9.46
CA GLU A 213 8.26 8.84 -8.60
C GLU A 213 8.77 10.26 -8.97
N ALA A 214 8.95 10.54 -10.26
CA ALA A 214 9.38 11.85 -10.73
C ALA A 214 8.34 12.95 -10.44
N TYR A 215 7.05 12.65 -10.60
CA TYR A 215 5.95 13.55 -10.25
C TYR A 215 5.96 13.88 -8.76
N LEU A 216 6.02 12.88 -7.89
CA LEU A 216 5.97 13.06 -6.43
C LEU A 216 7.14 13.89 -5.93
N ARG A 217 8.35 13.61 -6.41
CA ARG A 217 9.55 14.38 -6.03
C ARG A 217 9.50 15.82 -6.51
N ARG A 218 8.93 16.08 -7.70
CA ARG A 218 8.76 17.45 -8.22
C ARG A 218 7.69 18.24 -7.47
N THR A 219 6.64 17.57 -7.03
CA THR A 219 5.43 18.21 -6.49
C THR A 219 5.48 18.35 -4.96
N TYR A 220 6.10 17.39 -4.28
CA TYR A 220 6.10 17.27 -2.83
C TYR A 220 7.50 17.19 -2.20
N GLY A 221 8.57 17.25 -2.98
CA GLY A 221 9.94 17.44 -2.49
C GLY A 221 10.42 18.84 -2.83
#